data_AF-A0A9E5R5B4-F1
#
_entry.id   AF-A0A9E5R5B4-F1
#
_cell.length_a   1.000
_cell.length_b   1.000
_cell.length_c   1.000
_cell.angle_alpha   90.00
_cell.angle_beta   90.00
_cell.angle_gamma   90.00
#
_symmetry.space_group_name_H-M   'P 1'
#
loop_
_entity.id
_entity.type
_entity.pdbx_description
1 polymer ?
#
loop_
_entity_poly.entity_id
_entity_poly.type
_entity_poly.pdbx_seq_one_letter_code
_entity_poly.pdbx_strand_id
1 'polypeptide(L)' 'MTGGFNGYLVIGSLWYFMHVLGYPFSTVLAPAPGSASAGLVESLPLSWLLDGNLLTLLVVGLFLFILIAII' A
#
# COMPACT_ATOMS: atom_id res chain seq x y z
N MET A 1 14.88 12.60 -0.94
CA MET A 1 13.54 12.41 -0.32
C MET A 1 12.60 11.61 -1.23
N THR A 2 12.55 11.88 -2.53
CA THR A 2 11.69 11.19 -3.52
C THR A 2 11.88 9.66 -3.55
N GLY A 3 13.11 9.17 -3.44
CA GLY A 3 13.38 7.73 -3.41
C GLY A 3 12.78 7.01 -2.21
N GLY A 4 12.76 7.66 -1.03
CA GLY A 4 12.17 7.07 0.18
C GLY A 4 10.65 6.94 0.08
N PHE A 5 9.99 7.97 -0.45
CA PHE A 5 8.54 7.93 -0.70
C PHE A 5 8.17 6.85 -1.74
N ASN A 6 8.89 6.80 -2.86
CA ASN A 6 8.65 5.78 -3.89
C ASN A 6 8.93 4.36 -3.37
N GLY A 7 10.02 4.18 -2.60
CA GLY A 7 10.35 2.92 -1.95
C GLY A 7 9.27 2.49 -0.96
N TYR A 8 8.77 3.43 -0.15
CA TYR A 8 7.65 3.19 0.76
C TYR A 8 6.39 2.74 0.00
N LEU A 9 6.02 3.39 -1.10
CA LEU A 9 4.85 2.99 -1.90
C LEU A 9 5.01 1.57 -2.46
N VAL A 10 6.16 1.24 -3.04
CA VAL A 10 6.39 -0.08 -3.67
C VAL A 10 6.50 -1.18 -2.61
N ILE A 11 7.44 -1.04 -1.69
CA ILE A 11 7.73 -2.07 -0.68
C ILE A 11 6.59 -2.17 0.34
N GLY A 12 6.02 -1.05 0.75
CA GLY A 12 4.87 -1.04 1.67
C GLY A 12 3.63 -1.69 1.06
N SER A 13 3.39 -1.54 -0.24
CA SER A 13 2.29 -2.24 -0.92
C SER A 13 2.52 -3.76 -0.99
N LEU A 14 3.77 -4.20 -1.27
CA LEU A 14 4.12 -5.62 -1.21
C LEU A 14 3.89 -6.19 0.20
N TRP A 15 4.31 -5.46 1.24
CA TRP A 15 4.12 -5.87 2.63
C TRP A 15 2.64 -5.94 3.02
N TYR A 16 1.81 -5.02 2.53
CA TYR A 16 0.36 -5.05 2.73
C TYR A 16 -0.25 -6.35 2.19
N PHE A 17 0.10 -6.75 0.97
CA PHE A 17 -0.39 -8.02 0.41
C PHE A 17 0.08 -9.23 1.20
N MET A 18 1.32 -9.23 1.68
CA MET A 18 1.80 -10.28 2.57
C MET A 18 0.99 -10.36 3.86
N HIS A 19 0.63 -9.22 4.46
CA HIS A 19 -0.19 -9.17 5.66
C HIS A 19 -1.59 -9.74 5.42
N VAL A 20 -2.28 -9.29 4.37
CA VAL A 20 -3.64 -9.76 4.02
C VAL A 20 -3.67 -11.26 3.71
N LEU A 21 -2.59 -11.79 3.13
CA LEU A 21 -2.43 -13.20 2.83
C LEU A 21 -1.91 -14.05 4.01
N GLY A 22 -1.72 -13.45 5.19
CA GLY A 22 -1.28 -14.18 6.39
C GLY A 22 0.18 -14.66 6.34
N TYR A 23 1.07 -13.92 5.66
CA TYR A 23 2.50 -14.22 5.54
C TYR A 23 2.80 -15.61 4.95
N PRO A 24 2.52 -15.85 3.65
CA PRO A 24 2.53 -17.19 3.05
C PRO A 24 3.94 -17.79 2.83
N PHE A 25 5.00 -17.08 3.21
CA PHE A 25 6.38 -17.51 3.01
C PHE A 25 6.94 -18.10 4.29
N SER A 26 7.55 -19.29 4.23
CA SER A 26 8.16 -19.94 5.40
C SER A 26 9.30 -19.14 6.03
N THR A 27 9.91 -18.22 5.29
CA THR A 27 10.98 -17.34 5.75
C THR A 27 10.49 -16.04 6.39
N VAL A 28 9.20 -15.71 6.27
CA VAL A 28 8.65 -14.47 6.80
C VAL A 28 7.59 -14.79 7.85
N LEU A 29 7.82 -14.31 9.07
CA LEU A 29 6.90 -14.50 10.18
C LEU A 29 5.97 -13.30 10.34
N ALA A 30 4.74 -13.57 10.78
CA ALA A 30 3.82 -12.53 11.19
C ALA A 30 4.37 -11.72 12.38
N PRO A 31 4.17 -10.40 12.43
CA PRO A 31 4.49 -9.59 13.60
C PRO A 31 3.78 -10.11 14.85
N ALA A 32 4.48 -10.09 15.99
CA ALA A 32 3.87 -10.45 17.27
C ALA A 32 2.73 -9.47 17.60
N PRO A 33 1.56 -9.94 18.07
CA PRO A 33 0.47 -9.06 18.50
C PRO A 33 0.94 -8.05 19.55
N GLY A 34 0.55 -6.78 19.38
CA GLY A 34 0.95 -5.68 20.29
C GLY A 34 2.39 -5.19 20.13
N SER A 35 3.18 -5.76 19.22
CA SER A 35 4.51 -5.23 18.89
C SER A 35 4.42 -3.94 18.07
N ALA A 36 5.49 -3.14 18.10
CA ALA A 36 5.60 -1.96 17.23
C ALA A 36 5.42 -2.33 15.75
N SER A 37 5.96 -3.48 15.33
CA SER A 37 5.83 -3.99 13.96
C SER A 37 4.38 -4.33 13.59
N ALA A 38 3.55 -4.75 14.55
CA ALA A 38 2.13 -4.97 14.30
C ALA A 38 1.40 -3.63 14.08
N GLY A 39 1.72 -2.59 14.85
CA GLY A 39 1.13 -1.25 14.67
C GLY A 39 1.52 -0.59 13.35
N LEU A 40 2.70 -0.91 12.79
CA LEU A 40 3.14 -0.36 11.50
C LEU A 40 2.28 -0.82 10.31
N VAL A 41 1.51 -1.91 10.44
CA VAL A 41 0.64 -2.40 9.37
C VAL A 41 -0.44 -1.37 8.99
N GLU A 42 -0.94 -0.61 9.97
CA GLU A 42 -1.93 0.45 9.75
C GLU A 42 -1.34 1.63 8.96
N SER A 43 -0.01 1.81 9.03
CA SER A 43 0.71 2.85 8.31
C SER A 43 1.12 2.47 6.88
N LEU A 44 0.76 1.27 6.40
CA LEU A 44 1.14 0.84 5.05
C LEU A 44 0.38 1.64 3.97
N PRO A 45 0.98 1.86 2.79
CA PRO A 45 0.40 2.65 1.70
C PRO A 45 -1.04 2.26 1.37
N LEU A 46 -1.24 0.96 1.17
CA LEU A 46 -2.54 0.42 0.77
C LEU A 46 -3.57 0.46 1.91
N SER A 47 -3.15 0.49 3.17
CA SER A 47 -4.07 0.60 4.32
C SER A 47 -4.84 1.92 4.28
N TRP A 48 -4.19 3.03 3.97
CA TRP A 48 -4.84 4.34 3.85
C TRP A 48 -5.29 4.69 2.42
N LEU A 49 -4.71 4.09 1.37
CA LEU A 49 -5.18 4.27 -0.01
C LEU A 49 -6.52 3.56 -0.25
N LEU A 50 -6.74 2.39 0.34
CA LEU A 50 -7.99 1.66 0.19
C LEU A 50 -9.09 2.20 1.12
N ASP A 51 -8.70 2.90 2.18
CA ASP A 51 -9.64 3.58 3.06
C ASP A 51 -10.43 4.65 2.28
N GLY A 52 -11.74 4.68 2.50
CA GLY A 52 -12.65 5.64 1.87
C GLY A 52 -12.64 5.69 0.33
N ASN A 53 -12.25 4.60 -0.36
CA ASN A 53 -12.15 4.51 -1.83
C ASN A 53 -11.16 5.50 -2.48
N LEU A 54 -10.17 6.00 -1.73
CA LEU A 54 -9.22 6.99 -2.25
C LEU A 54 -8.45 6.47 -3.48
N LEU A 55 -8.00 5.22 -3.46
CA LEU A 55 -7.29 4.58 -4.57
C LEU A 55 -8.14 4.57 -5.84
N THR A 56 -9.41 4.19 -5.72
CA THR A 56 -10.35 4.15 -6.85
C THR A 56 -10.52 5.54 -7.45
N LEU A 57 -10.73 6.56 -6.60
CA LEU A 57 -10.88 7.95 -7.04
C LEU A 57 -9.62 8.44 -7.76
N LEU A 58 -8.44 8.13 -7.23
CA LEU A 58 -7.16 8.53 -7.79
C LEU A 58 -6.92 7.89 -9.17
N VAL A 59 -7.19 6.58 -9.30
CA VAL A 59 -7.06 5.84 -10.57
C VAL A 59 -8.02 6.37 -11.62
N VAL A 60 -9.31 6.55 -11.28
CA VAL A 60 -10.31 7.11 -12.21
C VAL A 60 -9.94 8.53 -12.63
N GLY A 61 -9.49 9.37 -11.69
CA GLY A 61 -9.05 10.73 -11.97
C GLY A 61 -7.84 10.78 -12.91
N LEU A 62 -6.81 9.96 -12.64
CA LEU A 62 -5.63 9.84 -13.50
C LEU A 62 -5.99 9.32 -14.89
N PHE A 63 -6.90 8.35 -14.97
CA PHE A 63 -7.37 7.81 -16.24
C PHE A 63 -8.09 8.88 -17.08
N LEU A 64 -9.01 9.64 -16.47
CA LEU A 64 -9.70 10.76 -17.14
C LEU A 64 -8.73 11.87 -17.55
N PHE A 65 -7.76 12.20 -16.68
CA PHE A 65 -6.72 13.18 -16.99
C PHE A 65 -5.94 12.79 -18.25
N ILE A 66 -5.52 11.53 -18.36
CA ILE A 66 -4.80 11.02 -19.53
C ILE A 66 -5.70 11.08 -20.78
N LEU A 67 -6.96 10.67 -20.69
CA LEU A 67 -7.90 10.75 -21.82
C LEU A 67 -8.06 12.19 -22.34
N ILE A 68 -8.25 13.15 -21.43
CA ILE A 68 -8.40 14.57 -21.79
C ILE A 68 -7.10 15.13 -22.37
N ALA A 69 -5.94 14.72 -21.86
CA ALA A 69 -4.65 15.24 -22.32
C ALA A 69 -4.23 14.71 -23.70
N ILE A 70 -4.76 13.57 -24.13
CA ILE A 70 -4.42 12.93 -25.42
C ILE A 70 -5.34 13.37 -26.56
N ILE A 71 -6.59 13.75 -26.25
CA ILE A 71 -7.59 14.25 -27.22
C ILE A 71 -7.32 15.72 -27.52
#